data_AF-A0A4Q4QX93-F1
#
_entry.id   AF-A0A4Q4QX93-F1
#
_cell.length_a   1.000
_cell.length_b   1.000
_cell.length_c   1.000
_cell.angle_alpha   90.00
_cell.angle_beta   90.00
_cell.angle_gamma   90.00
#
_symmetry.space_group_name_H-M   'P 1'
#
loop_
_entity.id
_entity.type
_entity.pdbx_description
1 polymer ?
#
loop_
_entity_poly.entity_id
_entity_poly.type
_entity_poly.pdbx_seq_one_letter_code
_entity_poly.pdbx_strand_id
1 'polypeptide(L)'
;MASSTGTPKVTSVVDLPSSDAKWVKLQKATYVDAKGKERIWEIASRKTTGSAGVDAVAMGNIIYHPSKPPSTIVVIQFRPPVGGFTVEWPAGLIDADEKPEEAAVRELYEETGYKGKVISTSPPVAADPGMTSANLCLCMVEIHLNEGDPEPEQHLDEGEDIQRVNIPIAELYDRLEEFAKEGYVIAAKLYHWAAGAQYAIDHPELFARLGKKGQ
;
A
#
# COMPACT_ATOMS: atom_id res chain seq x y z
N MET A 1 -7.59 -20.51 28.30
CA MET A 1 -6.78 -21.37 27.42
C MET A 1 -6.29 -20.48 26.30
N ALA A 2 -5.04 -19.99 26.37
CA ALA A 2 -4.49 -19.17 25.29
C ALA A 2 -4.34 -20.08 24.07
N SER A 3 -5.12 -19.80 23.03
CA SER A 3 -4.93 -20.40 21.71
C SER A 3 -3.47 -20.16 21.32
N SER A 4 -2.69 -21.22 21.08
CA SER A 4 -1.36 -21.06 20.50
C SER A 4 -1.55 -20.58 19.07
N THR A 5 -1.47 -19.28 18.86
CA THR A 5 -1.51 -18.68 17.52
C THR A 5 -0.25 -19.12 16.78
N GLY A 6 -0.43 -19.97 15.77
CA GLY A 6 0.67 -20.40 14.92
C GLY A 6 1.11 -19.26 14.00
N THR A 7 2.40 -19.13 13.74
CA THR A 7 2.90 -18.18 12.73
C THR A 7 2.37 -18.57 11.34
N PRO A 8 1.79 -17.63 10.57
CA PRO A 8 1.32 -17.90 9.22
C PRO A 8 2.49 -18.35 8.33
N LYS A 9 2.22 -19.34 7.48
CA LYS A 9 3.20 -19.87 6.53
C LYS A 9 2.52 -20.49 5.33
N VAL A 10 3.16 -20.38 4.16
CA VAL A 10 2.75 -21.15 2.98
C VAL A 10 3.20 -22.60 3.16
N THR A 11 2.27 -23.55 3.05
CA THR A 11 2.55 -24.98 3.23
C THR A 11 2.77 -25.72 1.91
N SER A 12 2.26 -25.21 0.79
CA SER A 12 2.45 -25.75 -0.56
C SER A 12 2.19 -24.67 -1.61
N VAL A 13 2.90 -24.76 -2.75
CA VAL A 13 2.66 -23.95 -3.94
C VAL A 13 2.53 -24.90 -5.13
N VAL A 14 1.45 -24.76 -5.91
CA VAL A 14 1.18 -25.54 -7.11
C VAL A 14 0.63 -24.62 -8.20
N ASP A 15 0.83 -24.98 -9.46
CA ASP A 15 0.25 -24.23 -10.58
C ASP A 15 -1.28 -24.24 -10.50
N LEU A 16 -1.89 -23.06 -10.65
CA LEU A 16 -3.34 -22.89 -10.60
C LEU A 16 -3.86 -22.43 -11.98
N PRO A 17 -4.61 -23.27 -12.70
CA PRO A 17 -5.26 -22.87 -13.95
C PRO A 17 -6.18 -21.67 -13.74
N SER A 18 -6.17 -20.72 -14.67
CA SER A 18 -6.99 -19.50 -14.58
C SER A 18 -8.51 -19.76 -14.60
N SER A 19 -8.94 -20.91 -15.12
CA SER A 19 -10.34 -21.38 -15.04
C SER A 19 -10.77 -21.64 -13.60
N ASP A 20 -9.84 -22.07 -12.76
CA ASP A 20 -10.11 -22.55 -11.41
C ASP A 20 -9.83 -21.44 -10.36
N ALA A 21 -9.05 -20.43 -10.76
CA ALA A 21 -8.72 -19.29 -9.91
C ALA A 21 -9.94 -18.39 -9.63
N LYS A 22 -10.19 -18.05 -8.36
CA LYS A 22 -11.26 -17.13 -7.96
C LYS A 22 -10.90 -15.65 -8.15
N TRP A 23 -9.66 -15.27 -7.87
CA TRP A 23 -9.27 -13.86 -7.66
C TRP A 23 -8.43 -13.26 -8.79
N VAL A 24 -7.61 -14.08 -9.45
CA VAL A 24 -6.66 -13.66 -10.48
C VAL A 24 -6.87 -14.49 -11.75
N LYS A 25 -6.53 -13.92 -12.89
CA LYS A 25 -6.50 -14.60 -14.20
C LYS A 25 -5.18 -14.27 -14.90
N LEU A 26 -4.68 -15.23 -15.67
CA LEU A 26 -3.61 -15.05 -16.63
C LEU A 26 -4.22 -14.82 -18.02
N GLN A 27 -3.79 -13.78 -18.71
CA GLN A 27 -4.29 -13.40 -20.02
C GLN A 27 -3.13 -13.33 -21.00
N LYS A 28 -3.41 -13.68 -22.26
CA LYS A 28 -2.49 -13.48 -23.38
C LYS A 28 -2.94 -12.26 -24.18
N ALA A 29 -2.11 -11.23 -24.23
CA ALA A 29 -2.30 -10.10 -25.12
C ALA A 29 -1.51 -10.33 -26.41
N THR A 30 -2.19 -10.18 -27.55
CA THR A 30 -1.54 -10.05 -28.85
C THR A 30 -1.53 -8.56 -29.21
N TYR A 31 -0.36 -7.99 -29.47
CA TYR A 31 -0.22 -6.56 -29.78
C TYR A 31 0.74 -6.33 -30.94
N VAL A 32 0.65 -5.15 -31.55
CA VAL A 32 1.53 -4.74 -32.66
C VAL A 32 2.54 -3.74 -32.11
N ASP A 33 3.83 -4.01 -32.33
CA ASP A 33 4.88 -3.09 -31.89
C ASP A 33 5.03 -1.88 -32.83
N ALA A 34 5.91 -0.95 -32.45
CA ALA A 34 6.19 0.27 -33.23
C ALA A 34 6.74 -0.01 -34.65
N LYS A 35 7.12 -1.25 -34.97
CA LYS A 35 7.60 -1.69 -36.29
C LYS A 35 6.55 -2.47 -37.08
N GLY A 36 5.31 -2.54 -36.59
CA GLY A 36 4.23 -3.29 -37.24
C GLY A 36 4.31 -4.80 -37.02
N LYS A 37 5.19 -5.28 -36.13
CA LYS A 37 5.34 -6.72 -35.85
C LYS A 37 4.39 -7.14 -34.74
N GLU A 38 3.65 -8.21 -34.99
CA GLU A 38 2.84 -8.88 -33.97
C GLU A 38 3.72 -9.49 -32.87
N ARG A 39 3.30 -9.30 -31.62
CA ARG A 39 3.95 -9.77 -30.41
C ARG A 39 2.91 -10.30 -29.43
N ILE A 40 3.40 -11.10 -28.49
CA ILE A 40 2.61 -11.67 -27.41
C ILE A 40 3.15 -11.15 -26.08
N TRP A 41 2.25 -10.90 -25.13
CA TRP A 41 2.56 -10.62 -23.73
C TRP A 41 1.62 -11.42 -22.82
N GLU A 42 2.13 -11.84 -21.65
CA GLU A 42 1.33 -12.50 -20.62
C GLU A 42 1.02 -11.50 -19.51
N ILE A 43 -0.25 -11.43 -19.10
CA ILE A 43 -0.74 -10.43 -18.16
C ILE A 43 -1.45 -11.13 -17.01
N ALA A 44 -0.99 -10.89 -15.79
CA ALA A 44 -1.75 -11.22 -14.59
C ALA A 44 -2.77 -10.10 -14.30
N SER A 45 -4.04 -10.44 -14.10
CA SER A 45 -5.10 -9.46 -13.85
C SER A 45 -6.04 -9.93 -12.74
N ARG A 46 -6.61 -8.98 -12.00
CA ARG A 46 -7.67 -9.29 -11.03
C ARG A 46 -8.97 -9.65 -11.76
N LYS A 47 -9.77 -10.53 -11.15
CA LYS A 47 -11.15 -10.81 -11.55
C LYS A 47 -12.15 -9.89 -10.86
N THR A 48 -11.69 -9.11 -9.88
CA THR A 48 -12.50 -8.29 -8.98
C THR A 48 -12.46 -6.80 -9.31
N THR A 49 -11.74 -6.38 -10.35
CA THR A 49 -11.69 -4.96 -10.75
C THR A 49 -13.11 -4.45 -11.01
N GLY A 50 -13.52 -3.42 -10.25
CA GLY A 50 -14.84 -2.82 -10.37
C GLY A 50 -15.04 -2.07 -11.69
N SER A 51 -16.27 -1.59 -11.91
CA SER A 51 -16.66 -0.86 -13.13
C SER A 51 -15.88 0.45 -13.31
N ALA A 52 -15.39 1.04 -12.22
CA ALA A 52 -14.52 2.22 -12.20
C ALA A 52 -13.10 1.96 -12.75
N GLY A 53 -12.70 0.69 -12.94
CA GLY A 53 -11.40 0.32 -13.50
C GLY A 53 -10.20 0.49 -12.58
N VAL A 54 -10.43 0.77 -11.30
CA VAL A 54 -9.39 0.89 -10.26
C VAL A 54 -9.49 -0.30 -9.32
N ASP A 55 -8.36 -0.96 -9.02
CA ASP A 55 -8.41 -2.16 -8.16
C ASP A 55 -8.36 -1.84 -6.67
N ALA A 56 -7.55 -0.86 -6.27
CA ALA A 56 -7.18 -0.67 -4.88
C ALA A 56 -6.81 0.78 -4.55
N VAL A 57 -6.64 1.04 -3.27
CA VAL A 57 -6.01 2.25 -2.73
C VAL A 57 -4.80 1.91 -1.88
N ALA A 58 -3.86 2.84 -1.78
CA ALA A 58 -2.85 2.85 -0.74
C ALA A 58 -2.86 4.20 -0.03
N MET A 59 -2.75 4.19 1.29
CA MET A 59 -2.91 5.39 2.13
C MET A 59 -1.57 5.88 2.63
N GLY A 60 -0.99 6.85 1.89
CA GLY A 60 0.10 7.65 2.42
C GLY A 60 -0.43 8.54 3.53
N ASN A 61 -0.19 8.19 4.78
CA ASN A 61 -0.88 8.81 5.91
C ASN A 61 0.10 9.56 6.82
N ILE A 62 -0.32 10.73 7.30
CA ILE A 62 0.45 11.56 8.24
C ILE A 62 -0.40 11.83 9.47
N ILE A 63 0.11 11.41 10.63
CA ILE A 63 -0.39 11.76 11.94
C ILE A 63 0.26 13.07 12.39
N TYR A 64 -0.58 14.04 12.77
CA TYR A 64 -0.20 15.22 13.50
C TYR A 64 -0.67 15.07 14.95
N HIS A 65 0.25 15.30 15.88
CA HIS A 65 -0.02 15.31 17.31
C HIS A 65 0.47 16.63 17.91
N PRO A 66 -0.20 17.21 18.92
CA PRO A 66 0.17 18.53 19.46
C PRO A 66 1.60 18.59 20.03
N SER A 67 2.09 17.48 20.58
CA SER A 67 3.36 17.39 21.31
C SER A 67 4.37 16.36 20.77
N LYS A 68 4.04 15.63 19.69
CA LYS A 68 4.92 14.60 19.10
C LYS A 68 5.28 14.97 17.66
N PRO A 69 6.46 14.55 17.16
CA PRO A 69 6.80 14.77 15.76
C PRO A 69 5.75 14.10 14.84
N PRO A 70 5.53 14.64 13.62
CA PRO A 70 4.69 13.98 12.63
C PRO A 70 5.15 12.55 12.36
N SER A 71 4.20 11.63 12.29
CA SER A 71 4.46 10.20 12.09
C SER A 71 3.59 9.63 10.97
N THR A 72 3.94 8.46 10.46
CA THR A 72 3.12 7.67 9.54
C THR A 72 2.83 6.31 10.15
N ILE A 73 1.68 5.75 9.81
CA ILE A 73 1.28 4.39 10.16
C ILE A 73 1.72 3.48 9.02
N VAL A 74 2.47 2.44 9.35
CA VAL A 74 2.72 1.30 8.48
C VAL A 74 2.02 0.07 9.05
N VAL A 75 1.72 -0.90 8.19
CA VAL A 75 1.13 -2.18 8.57
C VAL A 75 2.10 -3.30 8.25
N ILE A 76 2.10 -4.31 9.12
CA ILE A 76 2.88 -5.53 9.00
C ILE A 76 1.90 -6.69 8.91
N GLN A 77 1.96 -7.44 7.81
CA GLN A 77 1.06 -8.55 7.55
C GLN A 77 1.73 -9.64 6.74
N PHE A 78 1.30 -10.89 6.91
CA PHE A 78 1.83 -12.00 6.12
C PHE A 78 1.23 -11.97 4.72
N ARG A 79 2.07 -11.91 3.69
CA ARG A 79 1.64 -11.96 2.29
C ARG A 79 2.04 -13.31 1.68
N PRO A 80 1.07 -14.23 1.44
CA PRO A 80 1.35 -15.50 0.79
C PRO A 80 2.15 -15.42 -0.51
N PRO A 81 1.97 -14.42 -1.40
CA PRO A 81 2.75 -14.30 -2.63
C PRO A 81 4.27 -14.19 -2.45
N VAL A 82 4.73 -13.63 -1.32
CA VAL A 82 6.16 -13.52 -1.00
C VAL A 82 6.58 -14.46 0.14
N GLY A 83 5.65 -15.27 0.65
CA GLY A 83 5.90 -16.25 1.71
C GLY A 83 6.43 -15.66 3.02
N GLY A 84 6.17 -14.39 3.30
CA GLY A 84 6.75 -13.66 4.43
C GLY A 84 5.92 -12.47 4.88
N PHE A 85 6.35 -11.85 5.99
CA PHE A 85 5.76 -10.61 6.48
C PHE A 85 6.26 -9.43 5.66
N THR A 86 5.32 -8.60 5.22
CA THR A 86 5.62 -7.36 4.51
C THR A 86 5.44 -6.16 5.42
N VAL A 87 6.19 -5.09 5.16
CA VAL A 87 5.93 -3.75 5.72
C VAL A 87 5.38 -2.86 4.63
N GLU A 88 4.16 -2.36 4.81
CA GLU A 88 3.39 -1.63 3.80
C GLU A 88 2.72 -0.40 4.40
N TRP A 89 2.28 0.54 3.55
CA TRP A 89 1.21 1.44 4.00
C TRP A 89 -0.11 0.68 4.07
N PRO A 90 -1.05 1.14 4.93
CA PRO A 90 -2.43 0.68 4.89
C PRO A 90 -2.99 0.73 3.45
N ALA A 91 -3.68 -0.32 3.02
CA ALA A 91 -4.12 -0.47 1.64
C ALA A 91 -5.18 -1.56 1.49
N GLY A 92 -6.20 -1.30 0.67
CA GLY A 92 -7.24 -2.30 0.40
C GLY A 92 -7.91 -2.13 -0.95
N LEU A 93 -8.84 -3.05 -1.25
CA LEU A 93 -9.55 -3.08 -2.53
C LEU A 93 -10.68 -2.05 -2.50
N ILE A 94 -11.00 -1.52 -3.68
CA ILE A 94 -12.16 -0.63 -3.85
C ILE A 94 -13.39 -1.48 -4.14
N ASP A 95 -14.46 -1.26 -3.37
CA ASP A 95 -15.75 -1.91 -3.60
C ASP A 95 -16.45 -1.36 -4.84
N ALA A 96 -17.38 -2.13 -5.42
CA ALA A 96 -17.93 -1.90 -6.76
C ALA A 96 -18.54 -0.49 -7.01
N ASP A 97 -19.05 0.16 -5.96
CA ASP A 97 -19.69 1.48 -6.01
C ASP A 97 -18.95 2.54 -5.16
N GLU A 98 -17.75 2.20 -4.68
CA GLU A 98 -16.97 3.04 -3.79
C GLU A 98 -15.97 3.92 -4.58
N LYS A 99 -15.82 5.19 -4.18
CA LYS A 99 -14.76 6.04 -4.71
C LYS A 99 -13.43 5.72 -4.01
N PRO A 100 -12.28 5.96 -4.67
CA PRO A 100 -10.97 5.76 -4.02
C PRO A 100 -10.85 6.50 -2.67
N GLU A 101 -11.37 7.71 -2.55
CA GLU A 101 -11.35 8.46 -1.28
C GLU A 101 -12.15 7.77 -0.17
N GLU A 102 -13.29 7.17 -0.53
CA GLU A 102 -14.18 6.48 0.40
C GLU A 102 -13.51 5.17 0.88
N ALA A 103 -12.95 4.41 -0.06
CA ALA A 103 -12.15 3.22 0.22
C ALA A 103 -10.98 3.53 1.15
N ALA A 104 -10.24 4.60 0.88
CA ALA A 104 -9.10 4.99 1.68
C ALA A 104 -9.47 5.33 3.13
N VAL A 105 -10.62 5.96 3.36
CA VAL A 105 -11.10 6.25 4.72
C VAL A 105 -11.58 4.98 5.43
N ARG A 106 -12.29 4.10 4.73
CA ARG A 106 -12.78 2.83 5.26
C ARG A 106 -11.62 1.91 5.65
N GLU A 107 -10.73 1.63 4.71
CA GLU A 107 -9.59 0.72 4.89
C GLU A 107 -8.61 1.25 5.96
N LEU A 108 -8.39 2.57 6.04
CA LEU A 108 -7.58 3.15 7.10
C LEU A 108 -8.20 2.87 8.48
N TYR A 109 -9.52 3.00 8.60
CA TYR A 109 -10.21 2.74 9.85
C TYR A 109 -10.22 1.26 10.21
N GLU A 110 -10.44 0.37 9.24
CA GLU A 110 -10.43 -1.09 9.43
C GLU A 110 -9.03 -1.56 9.87
N GLU A 111 -8.00 -1.25 9.09
CA GLU A 111 -6.64 -1.74 9.33
C GLU A 111 -5.92 -1.05 10.48
N THR A 112 -6.33 0.15 10.91
CA THR A 112 -5.57 0.93 11.92
C THR A 112 -6.38 1.48 13.08
N GLY A 113 -7.71 1.56 12.95
CA GLY A 113 -8.61 2.23 13.91
C GLY A 113 -8.64 3.75 13.79
N TYR A 114 -7.68 4.37 13.07
CA TYR A 114 -7.60 5.82 12.95
C TYR A 114 -8.61 6.37 11.95
N LYS A 115 -9.08 7.59 12.24
CA LYS A 115 -9.93 8.37 11.34
C LYS A 115 -9.10 9.52 10.78
N GLY A 116 -9.06 9.62 9.46
CA GLY A 116 -8.33 10.65 8.76
C GLY A 116 -9.15 11.31 7.67
N LYS A 117 -8.62 12.40 7.13
CA LYS A 117 -9.18 13.12 5.99
C LYS A 117 -8.28 12.98 4.78
N VAL A 118 -8.82 12.49 3.67
CA VAL A 118 -8.12 12.48 2.39
C VAL A 118 -7.87 13.92 1.93
N ILE A 119 -6.60 14.27 1.72
CA ILE A 119 -6.16 15.59 1.25
C ILE A 119 -5.85 15.60 -0.25
N SER A 120 -5.49 14.45 -0.83
CA SER A 120 -5.32 14.30 -2.26
C SER A 120 -5.44 12.85 -2.69
N THR A 121 -5.94 12.63 -3.90
CA THR A 121 -6.00 11.33 -4.56
C THR A 121 -5.26 11.41 -5.88
N SER A 122 -4.36 10.47 -6.12
CA SER A 122 -3.69 10.37 -7.42
C SER A 122 -4.65 9.86 -8.51
N PRO A 123 -4.34 10.05 -9.81
CA PRO A 123 -4.91 9.16 -10.81
C PRO A 123 -4.52 7.69 -10.52
N PRO A 124 -5.19 6.71 -11.14
CA PRO A 124 -4.77 5.31 -11.06
C PRO A 124 -3.32 5.16 -11.57
N VAL A 125 -2.48 4.53 -10.76
CA VAL A 125 -1.09 4.20 -11.08
C VAL A 125 -0.91 2.69 -11.13
N ALA A 126 -0.12 2.21 -12.09
CA ALA A 126 0.16 0.78 -12.22
C ALA A 126 0.97 0.27 -11.02
N ALA A 127 0.60 -0.90 -10.49
CA ALA A 127 1.32 -1.53 -9.40
C ALA A 127 2.63 -2.18 -9.88
N ASP A 128 2.56 -2.90 -11.01
CA ASP A 128 3.72 -3.47 -11.70
C ASP A 128 3.39 -3.63 -13.21
N PRO A 129 3.61 -2.57 -14.02
CA PRO A 129 3.16 -2.52 -15.41
C PRO A 129 3.89 -3.50 -16.34
N GLY A 130 4.98 -4.14 -15.89
CA GLY A 130 5.67 -5.17 -16.66
C GLY A 130 4.98 -6.54 -16.61
N MET A 131 4.19 -6.80 -15.57
CA MET A 131 3.63 -8.11 -15.28
C MET A 131 2.10 -8.10 -15.21
N THR A 132 1.50 -7.05 -14.64
CA THR A 132 0.08 -7.05 -14.27
C THR A 132 -0.65 -5.80 -14.72
N SER A 133 -1.95 -5.95 -14.98
CA SER A 133 -2.86 -4.82 -15.15
C SER A 133 -3.32 -4.20 -13.82
N ALA A 134 -2.85 -4.73 -12.68
CA ALA A 134 -3.25 -4.23 -11.38
C ALA A 134 -2.81 -2.78 -11.19
N ASN A 135 -3.72 -1.96 -10.69
CA ASN A 135 -3.49 -0.55 -10.46
C ASN A 135 -4.09 -0.09 -9.11
N LEU A 136 -3.70 1.10 -8.66
CA LEU A 136 -4.23 1.68 -7.44
C LEU A 136 -4.21 3.19 -7.49
N CYS A 137 -5.01 3.83 -6.64
CA CYS A 137 -4.84 5.24 -6.31
C CYS A 137 -4.01 5.40 -5.03
N LEU A 138 -3.10 6.37 -5.01
CA LEU A 138 -2.47 6.85 -3.79
C LEU A 138 -3.39 7.92 -3.18
N CYS A 139 -3.90 7.67 -1.98
CA CYS A 139 -4.65 8.64 -1.21
C CYS A 139 -3.74 9.16 -0.09
N MET A 140 -3.43 10.45 -0.12
CA MET A 140 -2.75 11.10 1.00
C MET A 140 -3.79 11.45 2.06
N VAL A 141 -3.56 11.02 3.30
CA VAL A 141 -4.50 11.16 4.41
C VAL A 141 -3.84 11.88 5.58
N GLU A 142 -4.51 12.88 6.14
CA GLU A 142 -4.09 13.50 7.40
C GLU A 142 -4.95 13.01 8.56
N ILE A 143 -4.28 12.65 9.64
CA ILE A 143 -4.87 12.23 10.91
C ILE A 143 -4.44 13.26 11.95
N HIS A 144 -5.39 13.94 12.57
CA HIS A 144 -5.13 14.96 13.58
C HIS A 144 -5.59 14.42 14.93
N LEU A 145 -4.65 14.20 15.84
CA LEU A 145 -4.90 13.69 17.19
C LEU A 145 -4.92 14.82 18.20
N ASN A 146 -5.61 14.60 19.32
CA ASN A 146 -5.55 15.44 20.50
C ASN A 146 -4.61 14.86 21.55
N GLU A 147 -4.19 15.71 22.48
CA GLU A 147 -3.40 15.27 23.62
C GLU A 147 -4.22 14.30 24.48
N GLY A 148 -3.68 13.11 24.74
CA GLY A 148 -4.33 12.09 25.56
C GLY A 148 -5.37 11.24 24.82
N ASP A 149 -5.51 11.37 23.50
CA ASP A 149 -6.31 10.42 22.71
C ASP A 149 -5.77 8.99 22.93
N PRO A 150 -6.63 8.01 23.23
CA PRO A 150 -6.21 6.63 23.34
C PRO A 150 -5.83 6.09 21.96
N GLU A 151 -4.99 5.07 21.98
CA GLU A 151 -4.67 4.28 20.79
C GLU A 151 -5.96 3.58 20.31
N PRO A 152 -6.43 3.80 19.06
CA PRO A 152 -7.74 3.32 18.62
C PRO A 152 -7.75 1.79 18.39
N GLU A 153 -8.94 1.19 18.40
CA GLU A 153 -9.07 -0.25 18.11
C GLU A 153 -9.12 -0.49 16.60
N GLN A 154 -8.44 -1.54 16.12
CA GLN A 154 -8.56 -2.02 14.74
C GLN A 154 -9.88 -2.76 14.53
N HIS A 155 -10.40 -2.72 13.30
CA HIS A 155 -11.62 -3.40 12.88
C HIS A 155 -11.33 -4.30 11.67
N LEU A 156 -10.43 -5.25 11.87
CA LEU A 156 -9.93 -6.16 10.83
C LEU A 156 -11.02 -7.12 10.32
N ASP A 157 -10.98 -7.42 9.03
CA ASP A 157 -11.87 -8.37 8.38
C ASP A 157 -11.49 -9.83 8.67
N GLU A 158 -12.42 -10.75 8.38
CA GLU A 158 -12.16 -12.18 8.55
C GLU A 158 -11.00 -12.64 7.64
N GLY A 159 -9.92 -13.12 8.28
CA GLY A 159 -8.72 -13.58 7.60
C GLY A 159 -7.59 -12.56 7.54
N GLU A 160 -7.82 -11.35 8.06
CA GLU A 160 -6.78 -10.36 8.27
C GLU A 160 -6.07 -10.56 9.61
N ASP A 161 -4.74 -10.52 9.56
CA ASP A 161 -3.86 -10.53 10.74
C ASP A 161 -2.80 -9.45 10.50
N ILE A 162 -3.12 -8.24 10.98
CA ILE A 162 -2.41 -7.01 10.66
C ILE A 162 -1.94 -6.34 11.94
N GLN A 163 -0.63 -6.17 12.05
CA GLN A 163 -0.04 -5.33 13.09
C GLN A 163 0.21 -3.92 12.52
N ARG A 164 -0.23 -2.88 13.22
CA ARG A 164 0.15 -1.50 12.88
C ARG A 164 1.35 -1.02 13.68
N VAL A 165 2.17 -0.17 13.07
CA VAL A 165 3.33 0.47 13.69
C VAL A 165 3.35 1.95 13.31
N ASN A 166 3.43 2.82 14.31
CA ASN A 166 3.56 4.26 14.12
C ASN A 166 5.04 4.63 14.11
N ILE A 167 5.49 5.30 13.03
CA ILE A 167 6.90 5.65 12.81
C ILE A 167 7.01 7.16 12.57
N PRO A 168 7.82 7.91 13.33
CA PRO A 168 8.12 9.30 13.00
C PRO A 168 8.61 9.42 11.56
N ILE A 169 8.11 10.38 10.78
CA ILE A 169 8.44 10.47 9.34
C ILE A 169 9.96 10.59 9.13
N ALA A 170 10.63 11.34 10.00
CA ALA A 170 12.07 11.55 9.97
C ALA A 170 12.88 10.25 10.17
N GLU A 171 12.27 9.20 10.71
CA GLU A 171 12.92 7.91 10.98
C GLU A 171 12.47 6.84 9.96
N LEU A 172 11.48 7.13 9.10
CA LEU A 172 10.84 6.11 8.27
C LEU A 172 11.85 5.35 7.42
N TYR A 173 12.72 6.05 6.71
CA TYR A 173 13.68 5.40 5.80
C TYR A 173 14.61 4.43 6.55
N ASP A 174 15.23 4.88 7.64
CA ASP A 174 16.12 4.05 8.45
C ASP A 174 15.39 2.86 9.07
N ARG A 175 14.14 3.06 9.53
CA ARG A 175 13.31 1.97 10.06
C ARG A 175 12.97 0.92 9.00
N LEU A 176 12.74 1.32 7.75
CA LEU A 176 12.53 0.35 6.65
C LEU A 176 13.80 -0.45 6.34
N GLU A 177 14.97 0.20 6.39
CA GLU A 177 16.27 -0.49 6.25
C GLU A 177 16.51 -1.50 7.39
N GLU A 178 16.11 -1.16 8.62
CA GLU A 178 16.15 -2.08 9.77
C GLU A 178 15.20 -3.26 9.58
N PHE A 179 13.94 -3.03 9.22
CA PHE A 179 12.99 -4.09 8.94
C PHE A 179 13.47 -5.04 7.83
N ALA A 180 14.10 -4.50 6.78
CA ALA A 180 14.69 -5.34 5.73
C ALA A 180 15.80 -6.27 6.27
N LYS A 181 16.65 -5.78 7.17
CA LYS A 181 17.71 -6.58 7.83
C LYS A 181 17.13 -7.64 8.78
N GLU A 182 15.97 -7.36 9.37
CA GLU A 182 15.22 -8.30 10.22
C GLU A 182 14.48 -9.39 9.40
N GLY A 183 14.46 -9.28 8.07
CA GLY A 183 13.88 -10.27 7.17
C GLY A 183 12.45 -9.95 6.71
N TYR A 184 11.93 -8.76 7.01
CA TYR A 184 10.67 -8.28 6.45
C TYR A 184 10.84 -7.89 4.98
N VAL A 185 9.79 -8.10 4.19
CA VAL A 185 9.74 -7.66 2.79
C VAL A 185 9.15 -6.25 2.74
N ILE A 186 9.94 -5.25 2.35
CA ILE A 186 9.43 -3.87 2.27
C ILE A 186 8.68 -3.66 0.96
N ALA A 187 7.44 -3.17 1.03
CA ALA A 187 6.70 -2.82 -0.17
C ALA A 187 7.37 -1.67 -0.92
N ALA A 188 7.61 -1.86 -2.22
CA ALA A 188 8.33 -0.90 -3.07
C ALA A 188 7.73 0.50 -3.04
N LYS A 189 6.39 0.62 -3.01
CA LYS A 189 5.68 1.92 -2.94
C LYS A 189 6.07 2.72 -1.69
N LEU A 190 6.08 2.06 -0.54
CA LEU A 190 6.45 2.65 0.74
C LEU A 190 7.95 3.01 0.75
N TYR A 191 8.80 2.08 0.31
CA TYR A 191 10.24 2.29 0.26
C TYR A 191 10.63 3.47 -0.64
N HIS A 192 10.12 3.53 -1.86
CA HIS A 192 10.43 4.60 -2.80
C HIS A 192 9.98 5.98 -2.29
N TRP A 193 8.83 6.06 -1.61
CA TRP A 193 8.40 7.30 -0.98
C TRP A 193 9.33 7.70 0.16
N ALA A 194 9.66 6.78 1.05
CA ALA A 194 10.57 7.03 2.17
C ALA A 194 11.96 7.47 1.70
N ALA A 195 12.53 6.77 0.71
CA ALA A 195 13.83 7.13 0.12
C ALA A 195 13.79 8.50 -0.57
N GLY A 196 12.70 8.82 -1.29
CA GLY A 196 12.52 10.14 -1.91
C GLY A 196 12.37 11.26 -0.87
N ALA A 197 11.64 11.02 0.21
CA ALA A 197 11.50 11.94 1.34
C ALA A 197 12.84 12.17 2.05
N GLN A 198 13.57 11.09 2.33
CA GLN A 198 14.90 11.17 2.94
C GLN A 198 15.87 11.95 2.05
N TYR A 199 15.89 11.66 0.74
CA TYR A 199 16.73 12.40 -0.20
C TYR A 199 16.43 13.90 -0.19
N ALA A 200 15.15 14.29 -0.08
CA ALA A 200 14.75 15.68 0.02
C ALA A 200 15.15 16.35 1.35
N ILE A 201 15.15 15.59 2.45
CA ILE A 201 15.61 16.03 3.76
C ILE A 201 17.13 16.24 3.75
N ASP A 202 17.88 15.34 3.12
CA ASP A 202 19.35 15.38 3.08
C ASP A 202 19.90 16.44 2.13
N HIS A 203 19.11 16.85 1.12
CA HIS A 203 19.51 17.80 0.08
C HIS A 203 18.54 19.01 -0.01
N PRO A 204 18.28 19.73 1.10
CA PRO A 204 17.25 20.77 1.15
C PRO A 204 17.54 21.92 0.16
N GLU A 205 18.80 22.16 -0.18
CA GLU A 205 19.22 23.17 -1.15
C GLU A 205 18.78 22.87 -2.58
N LEU A 206 18.66 21.59 -2.96
CA LEU A 206 18.16 21.19 -4.27
C LEU A 206 16.69 21.61 -4.44
N PHE A 207 15.90 21.41 -3.39
CA PHE A 207 14.45 21.67 -3.41
C PHE A 207 14.13 23.14 -3.14
N ALA A 208 14.92 23.84 -2.33
CA ALA A 208 14.76 25.28 -2.09
C ALA A 208 14.91 26.12 -3.36
N ARG A 209 15.73 25.68 -4.33
CA ARG A 209 15.96 26.37 -5.62
C ARG A 209 14.83 26.22 -6.63
N LEU A 210 13.89 25.29 -6.39
CA LEU A 210 12.78 25.04 -7.31
C LEU A 210 11.71 26.15 -7.26
N GLY A 211 11.77 27.04 -6.24
CA GLY A 211 10.73 28.03 -5.97
C GLY A 211 9.38 27.37 -5.64
N LYS A 212 8.41 28.16 -5.14
CA LYS A 212 7.03 27.68 -5.11
C LYS A 212 6.52 27.65 -6.56
N LYS A 213 6.23 26.48 -7.11
CA LYS A 213 5.45 26.38 -8.35
C LYS A 213 4.04 26.90 -8.08
N GLY A 214 3.74 28.11 -8.55
CA GLY A 214 2.40 28.71 -8.60
C GLY A 214 1.73 28.91 -7.23
N GLN A 215 1.93 30.09 -6.65
CA GLN A 215 0.83 30.77 -5.95
C GLN A 215 0.05 31.59 -6.97
#